data_AF-A0A5B1RBM4-F1
#
_entry.id   AF-A0A5B1RBM4-F1
#
_cell.length_a   1.000
_cell.length_b   1.000
_cell.length_c   1.000
_cell.angle_alpha   90.00
_cell.angle_beta   90.00
_cell.angle_gamma   90.00
#
_symmetry.space_group_name_H-M   'P 1'
#
loop_
_entity.id
_entity.type
_entity.pdbx_description
1 polymer ?
#
loop_
_entity_poly.entity_id
_entity_poly.type
_entity_poly.pdbx_seq_one_letter_code
_entity_poly.pdbx_strand_id
1 'polypeptide(L)'
;TLFNRATGKTTSRQAAHARQAWLTQDEEDVLVEWAKFLSLAGIPWSYETIRLKVLAIRGKYPSRKWVRRFLLRHPELRVAKGSGLDKKRAR
;
A
#
# COMPACT_ATOMS: atom_id res chain seq x y z
N THR A 1 -11.69 -4.20 -29.92
CA THR A 1 -13.11 -4.57 -30.16
C THR A 1 -13.54 -5.62 -29.14
N LEU A 2 -14.83 -5.67 -28.78
CA LEU A 2 -15.38 -6.66 -27.84
C LEU A 2 -15.09 -8.11 -28.28
N PHE A 3 -15.12 -8.36 -29.58
CA PHE A 3 -14.78 -9.65 -30.20
C PHE A 3 -13.36 -10.15 -29.84
N ASN A 4 -12.35 -9.28 -29.87
CA ASN A 4 -10.97 -9.65 -29.48
C ASN A 4 -10.85 -9.92 -27.97
N ARG A 5 -11.76 -9.37 -27.15
CA ARG A 5 -11.78 -9.58 -25.70
C ARG A 5 -12.45 -10.90 -25.35
N ALA A 6 -13.53 -11.26 -26.06
CA ALA A 6 -14.22 -12.54 -25.93
C ALA A 6 -13.38 -13.72 -26.47
N THR A 7 -12.56 -13.50 -27.51
CA THR A 7 -11.67 -14.51 -28.09
C THR A 7 -10.29 -14.59 -27.41
N GLY A 8 -10.10 -13.89 -26.28
CA GLY A 8 -8.85 -13.92 -25.50
C GLY A 8 -7.65 -13.21 -26.13
N LYS A 9 -7.79 -12.63 -27.33
CA LYS A 9 -6.72 -11.87 -28.02
C LYS A 9 -6.36 -10.54 -27.34
N THR A 10 -7.24 -10.02 -26.47
CA THR A 10 -7.00 -8.81 -25.67
C THR A 10 -7.51 -9.01 -24.25
N THR A 11 -6.70 -8.66 -23.26
CA THR A 11 -7.09 -8.72 -21.84
C THR A 11 -8.05 -7.60 -21.47
N SER A 12 -8.80 -7.82 -20.37
CA SER A 12 -9.63 -6.77 -19.79
C SER A 12 -8.76 -5.61 -19.32
N ARG A 13 -9.32 -4.40 -19.33
CA ARG A 13 -8.63 -3.19 -18.87
C ARG A 13 -8.11 -3.35 -17.44
N GLN A 14 -8.90 -3.95 -16.56
CA GLN A 14 -8.52 -4.24 -15.17
C GLN A 14 -7.32 -5.18 -15.09
N ALA A 15 -7.32 -6.28 -15.85
CA ALA A 15 -6.20 -7.23 -15.88
C ALA A 15 -4.92 -6.60 -16.45
N ALA A 16 -5.04 -5.73 -17.46
CA ALA A 16 -3.90 -4.98 -18.00
C ALA A 16 -3.32 -4.00 -16.95
N HIS A 17 -4.19 -3.29 -16.20
CA HIS A 17 -3.75 -2.41 -15.11
C HIS A 17 -3.11 -3.18 -13.95
N ALA A 18 -3.63 -4.37 -13.61
CA ALA A 18 -3.04 -5.23 -12.59
C ALA A 18 -1.61 -5.67 -12.98
N ARG A 19 -1.38 -5.98 -14.26
CA ARG A 19 -0.02 -6.28 -14.78
C ARG A 19 0.93 -5.09 -14.76
N GLN A 20 0.40 -3.87 -14.83
CA GLN A 20 1.18 -2.63 -14.75
C GLN A 20 1.32 -2.10 -13.32
N ALA A 21 0.68 -2.75 -12.35
CA ALA A 21 0.80 -2.38 -10.95
C ALA A 21 2.23 -2.62 -10.45
N TRP A 22 2.66 -1.78 -9.51
CA TRP A 22 4.01 -1.85 -8.97
C TRP A 22 4.19 -3.06 -8.04
N LEU A 23 3.13 -3.41 -7.30
CA LEU A 23 3.03 -4.61 -6.49
C LEU A 23 2.03 -5.54 -7.16
N THR A 24 2.27 -6.84 -7.03
CA THR A 24 1.25 -7.85 -7.29
C THR A 24 0.11 -7.72 -6.27
N GLN A 25 -1.06 -8.27 -6.59
CA GLN A 25 -2.20 -8.22 -5.68
C GLN A 25 -1.85 -8.85 -4.32
N ASP A 26 -1.18 -10.00 -4.32
CA ASP A 26 -0.77 -10.70 -3.11
C ASP A 26 0.22 -9.86 -2.26
N GLU A 27 1.19 -9.21 -2.90
CA GLU A 27 2.13 -8.30 -2.20
C GLU A 27 1.41 -7.07 -1.62
N GLU A 28 0.41 -6.53 -2.32
CA GLU A 28 -0.40 -5.41 -1.84
C GLU A 28 -1.29 -5.84 -0.65
N ASP A 29 -1.89 -7.02 -0.71
CA ASP A 29 -2.72 -7.57 0.36
C ASP A 29 -1.90 -7.83 1.64
N VAL A 30 -0.69 -8.39 1.51
CA VAL A 30 0.24 -8.56 2.63
C VAL A 30 0.63 -7.22 3.26
N LEU A 31 0.83 -6.18 2.45
CA LEU A 31 1.15 -4.84 2.94
C LEU A 31 -0.02 -4.23 3.72
N VAL A 32 -1.25 -4.43 3.24
CA VAL A 32 -2.48 -3.99 3.90
C VAL A 32 -2.68 -4.72 5.22
N GLU A 33 -2.52 -6.05 5.24
CA GLU A 33 -2.63 -6.86 6.46
C GLU A 33 -1.60 -6.44 7.50
N TRP A 34 -0.35 -6.21 7.09
CA TRP A 34 0.69 -5.69 7.97
C TRP A 34 0.35 -4.31 8.54
N ALA A 35 -0.21 -3.40 7.74
CA ALA A 35 -0.64 -2.08 8.22
C ALA A 35 -1.82 -2.19 9.22
N LYS A 36 -2.75 -3.13 9.00
CA LYS A 36 -3.83 -3.42 9.95
C LYS A 36 -3.28 -3.99 11.25
N PHE A 37 -2.34 -4.91 11.19
CA PHE A 37 -1.66 -5.45 12.37
C PHE A 37 -1.00 -4.36 13.21
N LEU A 38 -0.25 -3.44 12.58
CA LEU A 38 0.35 -2.30 13.30
C LEU A 38 -0.70 -1.41 13.98
N SER A 39 -1.82 -1.18 13.29
CA SER A 39 -2.92 -0.38 13.82
C SER A 39 -3.58 -1.05 15.04
N LEU A 40 -3.77 -2.37 14.98
CA LEU A 40 -4.28 -3.17 16.12
C LEU A 40 -3.31 -3.21 17.29
N ALA A 41 -2.00 -3.26 17.01
CA ALA A 41 -0.95 -3.21 18.02
C ALA A 41 -0.76 -1.82 18.65
N GLY A 42 -1.50 -0.80 18.18
CA GLY A 42 -1.33 0.60 18.62
C GLY A 42 0.01 1.21 18.19
N ILE A 43 0.68 0.61 17.21
CA ILE A 43 1.97 1.09 16.71
C ILE A 43 1.70 2.12 15.61
N PRO A 44 2.04 3.40 15.80
CA PRO A 44 1.88 4.40 14.76
C PRO A 44 2.83 4.10 13.61
N TRP A 45 2.34 4.25 12.38
CA TRP A 45 3.11 4.06 11.16
C TRP A 45 2.98 5.28 10.26
N SER A 46 4.03 5.55 9.49
CA SER A 46 4.15 6.74 8.66
C SER A 46 4.28 6.39 7.17
N TYR A 47 4.25 7.41 6.31
CA TYR A 47 4.58 7.26 4.90
C TYR A 47 5.93 6.60 4.69
N GLU A 48 6.93 6.92 5.52
CA GLU A 48 8.27 6.34 5.44
C GLU A 48 8.27 4.87 5.82
N THR A 49 7.51 4.50 6.84
CA THR A 49 7.35 3.12 7.31
C THR A 49 6.82 2.21 6.18
N ILE A 50 5.83 2.68 5.41
CA ILE A 50 5.32 1.96 4.23
C ILE A 50 6.40 1.86 3.15
N ARG A 51 7.12 2.95 2.88
CA ARG A 51 8.16 2.96 1.84
C ARG A 51 9.28 1.95 2.14
N LEU A 52 9.69 1.86 3.41
CA LEU A 52 10.69 0.88 3.86
C LEU A 52 10.18 -0.56 3.75
N LYS A 53 8.91 -0.82 4.09
CA LYS A 53 8.32 -2.15 3.93
C LYS A 53 8.25 -2.56 2.44
N VAL A 54 7.84 -1.64 1.58
CA VAL A 54 7.79 -1.88 0.12
C VAL A 54 9.19 -2.06 -0.46
N LEU A 55 10.19 -1.31 0.04
CA LEU A 55 11.60 -1.53 -0.30
C LEU A 55 12.04 -2.95 0.08
N ALA A 56 11.67 -3.44 1.26
CA ALA A 56 12.00 -4.79 1.70
C ALA A 56 11.34 -5.88 0.84
N ILE A 57 10.10 -5.67 0.38
CA ILE A 57 9.37 -6.62 -0.48
C ILE A 57 9.97 -6.64 -1.90
N ARG A 58 10.23 -5.46 -2.48
CA ARG A 58 10.48 -5.32 -3.92
C ARG A 58 11.92 -4.96 -4.28
N GLY A 59 12.78 -4.70 -3.29
CA GLY A 59 14.15 -4.23 -3.47
C GLY A 59 14.25 -2.81 -4.06
N LYS A 60 13.12 -2.11 -4.23
CA LYS A 60 13.09 -0.78 -4.83
C LYS A 60 12.27 0.20 -4.01
N TYR A 61 12.82 1.39 -3.87
CA TYR A 61 12.24 2.45 -3.08
C TYR A 61 11.04 3.10 -3.83
N PRO A 62 9.81 3.09 -3.29
CA PRO A 62 8.67 3.72 -3.96
C PRO A 62 8.65 5.25 -3.79
N SER A 63 8.09 5.93 -4.79
CA SER A 63 7.89 7.39 -4.72
C SER A 63 6.84 7.77 -3.67
N ARG A 64 6.93 8.98 -3.11
CA ARG A 64 5.89 9.51 -2.19
C ARG A 64 4.50 9.56 -2.84
N LYS A 65 4.44 9.85 -4.15
CA LYS A 65 3.18 9.84 -4.92
C LYS A 65 2.56 8.45 -4.98
N TRP A 66 3.37 7.41 -5.11
CA TRP A 66 2.91 6.03 -5.08
C TRP A 66 2.24 5.70 -3.74
N VAL A 67 2.89 6.04 -2.63
CA VAL A 67 2.34 5.82 -1.28
C VAL A 67 1.01 6.55 -1.08
N ARG A 68 0.92 7.80 -1.54
CA ARG A 68 -0.34 8.55 -1.49
C ARG A 68 -1.45 7.84 -2.29
N ARG A 69 -1.15 7.30 -3.47
CA ARG A 69 -2.12 6.54 -4.27
C ARG A 69 -2.51 5.22 -3.61
N PHE A 70 -1.57 4.51 -3.01
CA PHE A 70 -1.83 3.32 -2.23
C PHE A 70 -2.84 3.60 -1.11
N LEU A 71 -2.61 4.65 -0.31
CA LEU A 71 -3.54 5.05 0.75
C LEU A 71 -4.91 5.51 0.24
N LEU A 72 -4.97 6.11 -0.96
CA LEU A 72 -6.25 6.45 -1.60
C LEU A 72 -7.03 5.20 -2.06
N ARG A 73 -6.35 4.10 -2.39
CA ARG A 73 -7.00 2.82 -2.72
C ARG A 73 -7.51 2.09 -1.48
N HIS A 74 -6.88 2.33 -0.32
CA HIS A 74 -7.17 1.67 0.95
C HIS A 74 -7.63 2.69 2.01
N PRO A 75 -8.85 3.25 1.90
CA PRO A 75 -9.37 4.25 2.84
C PRO A 75 -9.53 3.73 4.28
N GLU A 76 -9.57 2.41 4.47
CA GLU A 76 -9.55 1.75 5.77
C GLU A 76 -8.22 1.96 6.53
N LEU A 77 -7.15 2.29 5.82
CA LEU A 77 -5.83 2.52 6.39
C LEU A 77 -5.65 4.00 6.72
N ARG A 78 -5.47 4.32 8.00
CA ARG A 78 -5.16 5.69 8.45
C ARG A 78 -3.73 5.79 8.95
N VAL A 79 -2.95 6.64 8.28
CA VAL A 79 -1.62 7.02 8.75
C VAL A 79 -1.79 7.90 9.98
N ALA A 80 -1.26 7.46 11.11
CA ALA A 80 -1.21 8.26 12.33
C ALA A 80 0.22 8.76 12.55
N LYS A 81 0.38 10.07 12.69
CA LYS A 81 1.61 10.62 13.26
C LYS A 81 1.51 10.42 14.76
N GLY A 82 2.42 9.66 15.36
CA GLY A 82 2.51 9.59 16.82
C GLY A 82 2.60 11.00 17.38
N SER A 83 1.67 11.38 18.27
CA SER A 83 1.81 12.60 19.05
C SER A 83 2.95 12.39 20.04
N GLY A 84 3.79 13.42 20.23
CA GLY A 84 4.79 13.38 21.31
C GLY A 84 4.11 13.04 22.63
N LEU A 85 4.79 12.25 23.46
CA LEU A 85 4.31 11.95 24.82
C LEU A 85 4.05 13.28 25.54
N ASP A 86 2.99 13.31 26.36
CA ASP A 86 2.73 14.46 27.24
C ASP A 86 4.03 14.78 28.01
N LYS A 87 4.41 16.06 28.08
CA LYS A 87 5.68 16.49 28.68
C LYS A 87 5.86 15.98 30.11
N LYS A 88 4.77 15.72 30.84
CA LYS A 88 4.80 15.15 32.20
C LYS A 88 5.14 13.66 32.24
N ARG A 89 5.06 12.97 31.11
CA ARG A 89 5.36 11.53 30.93
C ARG A 89 6.62 11.28 30.10
N ALA A 90 7.25 12.32 29.55
CA ALA A 90 8.48 12.22 28.77
C ALA A 90 9.75 12.20 29.65
N ARG A 91 9.68 11.53 30.81
CA ARG A 91 10.73 11.54 31.84
C ARG A 91 11.82 10.52 31.55
#